data_AF-A0A9E4SWQ8-F1
#
_entry.id   AF-A0A9E4SWQ8-F1
#
_cell.length_a   1.000
_cell.length_b   1.000
_cell.length_c   1.000
_cell.angle_alpha   90.00
_cell.angle_beta   90.00
_cell.angle_gamma   90.00
#
_symmetry.space_group_name_H-M   'P 1'
#
loop_
_entity.id
_entity.type
_entity.pdbx_description
1 polymer ?
#
loop_
_entity_poly.entity_id
_entity_poly.type
_entity_poly.pdbx_seq_one_letter_code
_entity_poly.pdbx_strand_id
1 'polypeptide(L)'
;WHFGWGRSDWDRLASSVVAGHILECGAQATGGNYSFFQEVPGLEHPGFPIAEMHDDGSFIVTKHEGTGGLVSTGTVTAQLLYEIGSERYLNPDVVARFDTIELEQEGPDRVRVSGVRGEPAPDTTKVCINYLGGFRNTMTFVLTGLDIEEKAKLAEETLLAELGGKEQFDEVDVRLTRSDKDDPQSNEEAGAYLRITVKDKDAQKVGRAFSAKVVEMALANYPGFHTASGLSSENAFGVYWPALVSVDAIDEVVVTHDGSRIPVPAAKPEESVTVEPAAAPSVAVPAGPTSREPLGAIFGARSGDKGGNANVGVWARNDAAYAWLADFLTVERFKELVSEARELEVLRYELPNLRALNFVVVGLLGEGVSSSTRPDPQAKSLGEYLRAKLVDLPEELLADAPNAS
;
A
#
# COMPACT_ATOMS: atom_id res chain seq x y z
N TRP A 1 0.92 -34.20 0.14
CA TRP A 1 0.33 -33.37 -0.94
C TRP A 1 1.36 -33.25 -2.08
N HIS A 2 1.11 -32.56 -3.21
CA HIS A 2 1.81 -32.73 -4.52
C HIS A 2 3.31 -33.11 -4.46
N PHE A 3 4.14 -32.39 -3.70
CA PHE A 3 5.59 -32.66 -3.52
C PHE A 3 5.97 -33.48 -2.28
N GLY A 4 5.04 -33.71 -1.36
CA GLY A 4 5.28 -34.52 -0.16
C GLY A 4 6.06 -33.84 0.96
N TRP A 5 6.20 -32.51 0.94
CA TRP A 5 6.94 -31.75 1.96
C TRP A 5 6.39 -31.94 3.38
N GLY A 6 7.32 -32.01 4.33
CA GLY A 6 7.04 -32.06 5.76
C GLY A 6 6.81 -30.68 6.39
N ARG A 7 6.30 -30.64 7.62
CA ARG A 7 6.07 -29.38 8.37
C ARG A 7 7.34 -28.67 8.83
N SER A 8 8.48 -29.36 8.79
CA SER A 8 9.81 -28.82 9.11
C SER A 8 10.62 -28.49 7.85
N ASP A 9 10.05 -28.66 6.65
CA ASP A 9 10.70 -28.27 5.39
C ASP A 9 10.57 -26.76 5.18
N TRP A 10 11.07 -25.96 6.13
CA TRP A 10 10.75 -24.52 6.24
C TRP A 10 11.11 -23.73 4.99
N ASP A 11 12.25 -23.99 4.35
CA ASP A 11 12.64 -23.31 3.11
C ASP A 11 11.60 -23.53 2.00
N ARG A 12 11.11 -24.77 1.84
CA ARG A 12 10.10 -25.12 0.83
C ARG A 12 8.73 -24.54 1.17
N LEU A 13 8.36 -24.53 2.44
CA LEU A 13 7.13 -23.88 2.91
C LEU A 13 7.20 -22.36 2.70
N ALA A 14 8.33 -21.73 3.02
CA ALA A 14 8.56 -20.30 2.82
C ALA A 14 8.50 -19.95 1.33
N SER A 15 9.09 -20.77 0.45
CA SER A 15 8.91 -20.63 -1.00
C SER A 15 7.44 -20.64 -1.43
N SER A 16 6.62 -21.52 -0.84
CA SER A 16 5.18 -21.56 -1.16
C SER A 16 4.44 -20.30 -0.71
N VAL A 17 4.82 -19.72 0.43
CA VAL A 17 4.30 -18.42 0.90
C VAL A 17 4.69 -17.31 -0.06
N VAL A 18 5.96 -17.26 -0.48
CA VAL A 18 6.45 -16.26 -1.44
C VAL A 18 5.75 -16.41 -2.80
N ALA A 19 5.56 -17.63 -3.29
CA ALA A 19 4.80 -17.89 -4.51
C ALA A 19 3.34 -17.40 -4.37
N GLY A 20 2.67 -17.72 -3.25
CA GLY A 20 1.32 -17.24 -2.96
C GLY A 20 1.24 -15.71 -2.93
N HIS A 21 2.20 -15.05 -2.28
CA HIS A 21 2.32 -13.59 -2.23
C HIS A 21 2.53 -12.96 -3.62
N ILE A 22 3.25 -13.63 -4.52
CA ILE A 22 3.42 -13.15 -5.90
C ILE A 22 2.14 -13.31 -6.73
N LEU A 23 1.38 -14.39 -6.51
CA LEU A 23 0.17 -14.69 -7.27
C LEU A 23 -1.07 -13.93 -6.79
N GLU A 24 -1.08 -13.44 -5.55
CA GLU A 24 -2.22 -12.70 -5.02
C GLU A 24 -2.38 -11.30 -5.64
N CYS A 25 -3.51 -10.67 -5.35
CA CYS A 25 -3.85 -9.31 -5.79
C CYS A 25 -3.95 -9.10 -7.33
N GLY A 26 -4.12 -10.17 -8.10
CA GLY A 26 -4.52 -10.13 -9.51
C GLY A 26 -3.33 -10.03 -10.47
N ALA A 27 -3.31 -8.99 -11.31
CA ALA A 27 -2.32 -8.84 -12.40
C ALA A 27 -1.03 -8.09 -11.98
N GLN A 28 -0.73 -7.97 -10.69
CA GLN A 28 0.37 -7.09 -10.24
C GLN A 28 1.75 -7.59 -10.67
N ALA A 29 2.02 -8.89 -10.49
CA ALA A 29 3.26 -9.52 -10.95
C ALA A 29 3.40 -9.54 -12.48
N THR A 30 2.33 -9.24 -13.21
CA THR A 30 2.29 -9.14 -14.68
C THR A 30 2.18 -7.69 -15.17
N GLY A 31 2.45 -6.69 -14.31
CA GLY A 31 2.56 -5.27 -14.67
C GLY A 31 1.39 -4.39 -14.22
N GLY A 32 0.35 -4.95 -13.61
CA GLY A 32 -0.75 -4.19 -13.00
C GLY A 32 -0.26 -3.31 -11.85
N ASN A 33 -0.56 -2.02 -11.90
CA ASN A 33 -0.07 -1.00 -10.95
C ASN A 33 1.47 -0.91 -10.87
N TYR A 34 2.20 -1.35 -11.90
CA TYR A 34 3.64 -1.22 -11.96
C TYR A 34 4.06 0.24 -12.19
N SER A 35 5.05 0.70 -11.42
CA SER A 35 5.56 2.07 -11.47
C SER A 35 6.00 2.56 -12.85
N PHE A 36 6.47 1.64 -13.69
CA PHE A 36 6.95 1.91 -15.04
C PHE A 36 5.97 1.32 -16.06
N PHE A 37 4.69 1.65 -15.90
CA PHE A 37 3.58 1.08 -16.67
C PHE A 37 3.75 1.21 -18.19
N GLN A 38 4.51 2.22 -18.65
CA GLN A 38 4.82 2.43 -20.07
C GLN A 38 5.65 1.29 -20.68
N GLU A 39 6.35 0.51 -19.85
CA GLU A 39 7.13 -0.66 -20.27
C GLU A 39 6.25 -1.91 -20.46
N VAL A 40 4.99 -1.87 -20.02
CA VAL A 40 4.10 -3.03 -19.99
C VAL A 40 3.23 -3.08 -21.25
N PRO A 41 3.48 -4.01 -22.19
CA PRO A 41 2.68 -4.12 -23.40
C PRO A 41 1.28 -4.68 -23.07
N GLY A 42 0.24 -4.18 -23.74
CA GLY A 42 -1.12 -4.72 -23.59
C GLY A 42 -1.72 -4.55 -22.19
N LEU A 43 -1.34 -3.52 -21.44
CA LEU A 43 -1.77 -3.26 -20.06
C LEU A 43 -3.29 -3.02 -19.91
N GLU A 44 -4.02 -2.81 -21.01
CA GLU A 44 -5.48 -2.83 -21.01
C GLU A 44 -6.07 -4.19 -20.61
N HIS A 45 -5.35 -5.28 -20.88
CA HIS A 45 -5.78 -6.66 -20.60
C HIS A 45 -4.58 -7.55 -20.19
N PRO A 46 -3.95 -7.29 -19.02
CA PRO A 46 -2.83 -8.08 -18.55
C PRO A 46 -3.29 -9.47 -18.11
N GLY A 47 -2.53 -10.50 -18.45
CA GLY A 47 -2.77 -11.86 -17.96
C GLY A 47 -2.55 -11.97 -16.45
N PHE A 48 -3.19 -12.93 -15.80
CA PHE A 48 -2.86 -13.26 -14.41
C PHE A 48 -1.57 -14.08 -14.32
N PRO A 49 -0.80 -13.91 -13.23
CA PRO A 49 0.44 -14.62 -13.03
C PRO A 49 0.18 -16.11 -12.75
N ILE A 50 1.16 -16.93 -13.11
CA ILE A 50 1.21 -18.37 -12.89
C ILE A 50 2.54 -18.66 -12.19
N ALA A 51 2.54 -19.52 -11.18
CA ALA A 51 3.76 -20.05 -10.57
C ALA A 51 3.93 -21.52 -10.95
N GLU A 52 4.98 -21.83 -11.70
CA GLU A 52 5.41 -23.19 -12.00
C GLU A 52 6.37 -23.67 -10.89
N MET A 53 5.83 -24.34 -9.87
CA MET A 53 6.59 -24.79 -8.69
C MET A 53 7.44 -26.04 -8.97
N HIS A 54 8.61 -26.13 -8.34
CA HIS A 54 9.48 -27.31 -8.32
C HIS A 54 9.59 -27.91 -6.90
N ASP A 55 9.99 -29.19 -6.82
CA ASP A 55 10.10 -29.94 -5.55
C ASP A 55 11.17 -29.37 -4.58
N ASP A 56 12.18 -28.70 -5.11
CA ASP A 56 13.22 -28.04 -4.31
C ASP A 56 12.76 -26.71 -3.69
N GLY A 57 11.54 -26.26 -4.02
CA GLY A 57 10.99 -24.99 -3.57
C GLY A 57 11.29 -23.81 -4.50
N SER A 58 12.12 -23.97 -5.53
CA SER A 58 12.24 -22.94 -6.58
C SER A 58 10.99 -22.93 -7.48
N PHE A 59 10.71 -21.81 -8.13
CA PHE A 59 9.57 -21.71 -9.04
C PHE A 59 9.76 -20.64 -10.12
N ILE A 60 9.03 -20.78 -11.22
CA ILE A 60 8.99 -19.76 -12.28
C ILE A 60 7.67 -18.99 -12.21
N VAL A 61 7.76 -17.67 -12.14
CA VAL A 61 6.64 -16.77 -12.35
C VAL A 61 6.51 -16.52 -13.86
N THR A 62 5.32 -16.74 -14.40
CA THR A 62 4.99 -16.46 -15.80
C THR A 62 3.53 -15.98 -15.92
N LYS A 63 2.99 -15.84 -17.13
CA LYS A 63 1.60 -15.46 -17.38
C LYS A 63 0.99 -16.29 -18.51
N HIS A 64 -0.34 -16.24 -18.62
CA HIS A 64 -1.06 -16.90 -19.70
C HIS A 64 -0.60 -16.43 -21.09
N GLU A 65 -0.37 -17.37 -22.01
CA GLU A 65 -0.09 -17.07 -23.42
C GLU A 65 -1.23 -16.26 -24.07
N GLY A 66 -0.88 -15.37 -25.00
CA GLY A 66 -1.85 -14.56 -25.74
C GLY A 66 -2.50 -13.41 -24.95
N THR A 67 -2.04 -13.16 -23.72
CA THR A 67 -2.49 -12.02 -22.89
C THR A 67 -1.45 -10.90 -22.86
N GLY A 68 -1.90 -9.67 -22.57
CA GLY A 68 -1.02 -8.54 -22.30
C GLY A 68 -0.27 -8.68 -20.97
N GLY A 69 0.42 -7.63 -20.56
CA GLY A 69 1.25 -7.61 -19.36
C GLY A 69 2.72 -7.93 -19.65
N LEU A 70 3.52 -7.86 -18.59
CA LEU A 70 4.96 -8.14 -18.58
C LEU A 70 5.29 -8.89 -17.29
N VAL A 71 5.97 -10.03 -17.38
CA VAL A 71 6.62 -10.66 -16.22
C VAL A 71 8.12 -10.42 -16.30
N SER A 72 8.60 -9.52 -15.45
CA SER A 72 10.01 -9.18 -15.31
C SER A 72 10.43 -9.18 -13.84
N THR A 73 11.73 -9.19 -13.58
CA THR A 73 12.23 -9.04 -12.20
C THR A 73 11.66 -7.79 -11.53
N GLY A 74 11.48 -6.70 -12.29
CA GLY A 74 10.84 -5.48 -11.79
C GLY A 74 9.38 -5.66 -11.38
N THR A 75 8.55 -6.32 -12.19
CA THR A 75 7.13 -6.53 -11.84
C THR A 75 6.97 -7.52 -10.69
N VAL A 76 7.84 -8.53 -10.59
CA VAL A 76 7.88 -9.46 -9.46
C VAL A 76 8.35 -8.75 -8.18
N THR A 77 9.40 -7.92 -8.24
CA THR A 77 9.85 -7.10 -7.10
C THR A 77 8.75 -6.15 -6.62
N ALA A 78 8.03 -5.51 -7.54
CA ALA A 78 6.91 -4.63 -7.19
C ALA A 78 5.85 -5.36 -6.35
N GLN A 79 5.48 -6.59 -6.73
CA GLN A 79 4.53 -7.39 -5.96
C GLN A 79 5.11 -7.88 -4.63
N LEU A 80 6.38 -8.30 -4.59
CA LEU A 80 7.05 -8.71 -3.35
C LEU A 80 7.08 -7.60 -2.30
N LEU A 81 7.12 -6.33 -2.73
CA LEU A 81 7.17 -5.17 -1.85
C LEU A 81 5.78 -4.65 -1.43
N TYR A 82 4.70 -5.23 -1.95
CA TYR A 82 3.33 -4.78 -1.67
C TYR A 82 2.79 -5.40 -0.38
N GLU A 83 2.27 -4.56 0.53
CA GLU A 83 1.58 -4.97 1.78
C GLU A 83 2.40 -5.86 2.74
N ILE A 84 3.72 -5.70 2.72
CA ILE A 84 4.64 -6.40 3.63
C ILE A 84 5.00 -5.58 4.87
N GLY A 85 5.37 -6.27 5.94
CA GLY A 85 5.88 -5.68 7.19
C GLY A 85 7.41 -5.65 7.20
N SER A 86 8.02 -6.44 8.06
CA SER A 86 9.46 -6.71 8.07
C SER A 86 9.88 -7.71 6.99
N GLU A 87 11.19 -7.85 6.79
CA GLU A 87 11.84 -8.92 6.03
C GLU A 87 11.49 -10.32 6.54
N ARG A 88 11.20 -10.45 7.84
CA ARG A 88 10.58 -11.64 8.44
C ARG A 88 9.08 -11.63 8.19
N TYR A 89 8.62 -12.31 7.13
CA TYR A 89 7.22 -12.37 6.75
C TYR A 89 6.48 -13.50 7.48
N LEU A 90 5.84 -13.13 8.59
CA LEU A 90 5.17 -14.06 9.50
C LEU A 90 3.91 -14.66 8.87
N ASN A 91 3.84 -15.99 8.80
CA ASN A 91 2.65 -16.75 8.40
C ASN A 91 2.40 -17.90 9.38
N PRO A 92 1.17 -18.48 9.42
CA PRO A 92 0.81 -19.51 10.41
C PRO A 92 1.65 -20.79 10.34
N ASP A 93 2.16 -21.16 9.17
CA ASP A 93 2.91 -22.42 8.96
C ASP A 93 4.43 -22.23 8.94
N VAL A 94 4.92 -21.01 8.66
CA VAL A 94 6.35 -20.71 8.49
C VAL A 94 6.56 -19.18 8.51
N VAL A 95 7.75 -18.73 8.92
CA VAL A 95 8.18 -17.35 8.65
C VAL A 95 9.05 -17.35 7.39
N ALA A 96 8.63 -16.63 6.35
CA ALA A 96 9.41 -16.51 5.12
C ALA A 96 10.41 -15.34 5.23
N ARG A 97 11.68 -15.56 4.87
CA ARG A 97 12.73 -14.54 4.90
C ARG A 97 12.87 -13.84 3.56
N PHE A 98 12.22 -12.69 3.41
CA PHE A 98 12.18 -11.95 2.15
C PHE A 98 13.56 -11.40 1.73
N ASP A 99 14.44 -11.19 2.70
CA ASP A 99 15.84 -10.81 2.53
C ASP A 99 16.75 -11.94 2.01
N THR A 100 16.19 -13.10 1.68
CA THR A 100 16.91 -14.25 1.06
C THR A 100 16.46 -14.58 -0.36
N ILE A 101 15.40 -13.92 -0.84
CA ILE A 101 14.82 -14.18 -2.16
C ILE A 101 15.81 -13.80 -3.26
N GLU A 102 16.00 -14.70 -4.23
CA GLU A 102 16.75 -14.44 -5.45
C GLU A 102 15.79 -14.41 -6.64
N LEU A 103 15.97 -13.42 -7.52
CA LEU A 103 15.20 -13.26 -8.76
C LEU A 103 16.13 -13.33 -9.97
N GLU A 104 15.80 -14.18 -10.94
CA GLU A 104 16.55 -14.32 -12.19
C GLU A 104 15.60 -14.26 -13.39
N GLN A 105 15.92 -13.41 -14.38
CA GLN A 105 15.17 -13.37 -15.64
C GLN A 105 15.65 -14.51 -16.55
N GLU A 106 14.88 -15.59 -16.66
CA GLU A 106 15.25 -16.75 -17.49
C GLU A 106 14.82 -16.61 -18.96
N GLY A 107 13.89 -15.70 -19.23
CA GLY A 107 13.42 -15.45 -20.59
C GLY A 107 12.28 -14.43 -20.63
N PRO A 108 11.70 -14.17 -21.81
CA PRO A 108 10.52 -13.32 -21.95
C PRO A 108 9.38 -13.83 -21.08
N ASP A 109 8.80 -12.95 -20.26
CA ASP A 109 7.71 -13.27 -19.34
C ASP A 109 7.98 -14.45 -18.39
N ARG A 110 9.25 -14.67 -18.03
CA ARG A 110 9.67 -15.76 -17.13
C ARG A 110 10.73 -15.30 -16.14
N VAL A 111 10.37 -15.32 -14.87
CA VAL A 111 11.27 -14.97 -13.75
C VAL A 111 11.35 -16.16 -12.82
N ARG A 112 12.56 -16.68 -12.62
CA ARG A 112 12.84 -17.69 -11.61
C ARG A 112 12.98 -17.04 -10.24
N VAL A 113 12.36 -17.67 -9.26
CA VAL A 113 12.47 -17.33 -7.84
C VAL A 113 13.13 -18.50 -7.11
N SER A 114 14.23 -18.21 -6.40
CA SER A 114 15.00 -19.19 -5.64
C SER A 114 15.57 -18.58 -4.34
N GLY A 115 16.37 -19.36 -3.61
CA GLY A 115 17.10 -18.87 -2.43
C GLY A 115 16.26 -18.64 -1.17
N VAL A 116 14.93 -18.75 -1.27
CA VAL A 116 14.00 -18.48 -0.15
C VAL A 116 14.29 -19.38 1.04
N ARG A 117 14.56 -18.75 2.18
CA ARG A 117 14.75 -19.43 3.46
C ARG A 117 13.53 -19.27 4.36
N GLY A 118 13.27 -20.31 5.15
CA GLY A 118 12.19 -20.33 6.13
C GLY A 118 12.71 -20.45 7.55
N GLU A 119 12.00 -19.81 8.47
CA GLU A 119 12.14 -20.06 9.90
C GLU A 119 10.88 -20.76 10.44
N PRO A 120 11.01 -21.48 11.55
CA PRO A 120 9.91 -21.91 12.41
C PRO A 120 8.73 -20.92 12.50
N ALA A 121 7.50 -21.42 12.37
CA ALA A 121 6.28 -20.64 12.58
C ALA A 121 6.23 -19.99 13.98
N PRO A 122 5.62 -18.80 14.12
CA PRO A 122 5.39 -18.20 15.44
C PRO A 122 4.39 -19.02 16.29
N ASP A 123 4.45 -18.86 17.60
CA ASP A 123 3.51 -19.45 18.58
C ASP A 123 2.13 -18.76 18.62
N THR A 124 1.98 -17.72 17.81
CA THR A 124 0.77 -16.91 17.66
C THR A 124 0.38 -16.79 16.20
N THR A 125 -0.92 -16.68 15.93
CA THR A 125 -1.45 -16.32 14.61
C THR A 125 -2.17 -14.99 14.66
N LYS A 126 -2.25 -14.32 13.51
CA LYS A 126 -3.01 -13.07 13.37
C LYS A 126 -4.47 -13.39 13.04
N VAL A 127 -5.38 -12.88 13.87
CA VAL A 127 -6.82 -12.90 13.61
C VAL A 127 -7.31 -11.52 13.20
N CYS A 128 -8.26 -11.52 12.28
CA CYS A 128 -8.89 -10.34 11.70
C CYS A 128 -10.26 -10.14 12.35
N ILE A 129 -10.37 -9.34 13.41
CA ILE A 129 -11.64 -9.09 14.09
C ILE A 129 -12.32 -7.90 13.41
N ASN A 130 -13.53 -8.09 12.90
CA ASN A 130 -14.30 -7.04 12.25
C ASN A 130 -15.58 -6.76 13.05
N TYR A 131 -15.86 -5.49 13.31
CA TYR A 131 -17.11 -5.06 13.96
C TYR A 131 -17.66 -3.79 13.31
N LEU A 132 -18.94 -3.51 13.55
CA LEU A 132 -19.60 -2.30 13.05
C LEU A 132 -19.07 -1.07 13.82
N GLY A 133 -18.47 -0.13 13.10
CA GLY A 133 -17.94 1.11 13.69
C GLY A 133 -18.98 2.22 13.87
N GLY A 134 -20.09 2.14 13.13
CA GLY A 134 -21.15 3.14 13.12
C GLY A 134 -21.52 3.53 11.70
N PHE A 135 -21.92 4.78 11.54
CA PHE A 135 -22.34 5.36 10.27
C PHE A 135 -21.49 6.58 9.93
N ARG A 136 -21.30 6.82 8.64
CA ARG A 136 -20.57 7.99 8.14
C ARG A 136 -21.30 8.65 7.00
N ASN A 137 -21.14 9.96 6.86
CA ASN A 137 -21.54 10.69 5.68
C ASN A 137 -20.50 11.76 5.34
N THR A 138 -20.36 12.02 4.04
CA THR A 138 -19.31 12.89 3.52
C THR A 138 -19.90 13.84 2.50
N MET A 139 -19.53 15.11 2.60
CA MET A 139 -19.80 16.12 1.58
C MET A 139 -18.50 16.71 1.05
N THR A 140 -18.42 16.89 -0.27
CA THR A 140 -17.33 17.62 -0.92
C THR A 140 -17.87 18.90 -1.54
N PHE A 141 -17.57 20.02 -0.89
CA PHE A 141 -17.84 21.36 -1.37
C PHE A 141 -16.77 21.77 -2.38
N VAL A 142 -17.18 22.38 -3.49
CA VAL A 142 -16.26 23.01 -4.43
C VAL A 142 -16.17 24.49 -4.10
N LEU A 143 -14.96 24.97 -3.87
CA LEU A 143 -14.64 26.35 -3.56
C LEU A 143 -13.95 26.94 -4.78
N THR A 144 -14.55 27.94 -5.42
CA THR A 144 -14.05 28.46 -6.70
C THR A 144 -13.59 29.91 -6.57
N GLY A 145 -12.44 30.24 -7.17
CA GLY A 145 -11.92 31.59 -7.30
C GLY A 145 -11.15 32.08 -6.08
N LEU A 146 -11.37 33.33 -5.68
CA LEU A 146 -10.62 33.99 -4.60
C LEU A 146 -11.02 33.47 -3.20
N ASP A 147 -10.20 33.77 -2.19
CA ASP A 147 -10.52 33.60 -0.76
C ASP A 147 -10.90 32.15 -0.38
N ILE A 148 -10.22 31.17 -0.98
CA ILE A 148 -10.54 29.73 -0.82
C ILE A 148 -10.50 29.31 0.65
N GLU A 149 -9.53 29.78 1.43
CA GLU A 149 -9.40 29.40 2.83
C GLU A 149 -10.50 30.01 3.70
N GLU A 150 -10.86 31.27 3.43
CA GLU A 150 -11.96 31.97 4.09
C GLU A 150 -13.30 31.33 3.76
N LYS A 151 -13.52 30.95 2.49
CA LYS A 151 -14.71 30.19 2.08
C LYS A 151 -14.76 28.83 2.76
N ALA A 152 -13.63 28.14 2.86
CA ALA A 152 -13.56 26.84 3.50
C ALA A 152 -13.95 26.93 4.98
N LYS A 153 -13.36 27.90 5.68
CA LYS A 153 -13.67 28.21 7.08
C LYS A 153 -15.14 28.58 7.27
N LEU A 154 -15.69 29.45 6.43
CA LEU A 154 -17.10 29.83 6.49
C LEU A 154 -18.03 28.63 6.31
N ALA A 155 -17.75 27.75 5.34
CA ALA A 155 -18.54 26.56 5.08
C ALA A 155 -18.49 25.57 6.24
N GLU A 156 -17.30 25.29 6.78
CA GLU A 156 -17.10 24.42 7.94
C GLU A 156 -17.83 24.97 9.18
N GLU A 157 -17.57 26.23 9.55
CA GLU A 157 -18.16 26.85 10.74
C GLU A 157 -19.69 26.90 10.66
N THR A 158 -20.23 27.26 9.50
CA THR A 158 -21.69 27.31 9.30
C THR A 158 -22.29 25.92 9.41
N LEU A 159 -21.74 24.93 8.70
CA LEU A 159 -22.28 23.56 8.69
C LEU A 159 -22.26 22.96 10.10
N LEU A 160 -21.13 23.07 10.81
CA LEU A 160 -21.01 22.52 12.15
C LEU A 160 -21.90 23.25 13.16
N ALA A 161 -22.03 24.57 13.07
CA ALA A 161 -22.93 25.34 13.93
C ALA A 161 -24.40 24.92 13.73
N GLU A 162 -24.85 24.81 12.47
CA GLU A 162 -26.21 24.40 12.12
C GLU A 162 -26.54 22.97 12.55
N LEU A 163 -25.53 22.11 12.62
CA LEU A 163 -25.70 20.75 13.13
C LEU A 163 -25.77 20.73 14.66
N GLY A 164 -25.25 21.72 15.37
CA GLY A 164 -25.18 21.72 16.86
C GLY A 164 -23.77 21.56 17.44
N GLY A 165 -22.74 21.81 16.64
CA GLY A 165 -21.32 21.80 17.03
C GLY A 165 -20.59 20.50 16.68
N LYS A 166 -19.25 20.57 16.60
CA LYS A 166 -18.40 19.41 16.27
C LYS A 166 -18.53 18.25 17.26
N GLU A 167 -18.66 18.58 18.54
CA GLU A 167 -18.67 17.63 19.68
C GLU A 167 -19.87 16.68 19.73
N GLN A 168 -20.87 16.86 18.87
CA GLN A 168 -22.02 15.96 18.83
C GLN A 168 -21.73 14.64 18.09
N PHE A 169 -20.68 14.62 17.27
CA PHE A 169 -20.26 13.49 16.46
C PHE A 169 -19.09 12.78 17.13
N ASP A 170 -18.99 11.46 16.95
CA ASP A 170 -17.84 10.68 17.44
C ASP A 170 -16.53 11.11 16.72
N GLU A 171 -16.61 11.48 15.44
CA GLU A 171 -15.49 11.96 14.65
C GLU A 171 -15.94 12.96 13.57
N VAL A 172 -15.15 14.01 13.35
CA VAL A 172 -15.30 14.94 12.22
C VAL A 172 -13.94 15.16 11.58
N ASP A 173 -13.83 14.82 10.29
CA ASP A 173 -12.64 15.01 9.45
C ASP A 173 -12.95 16.09 8.40
N VAL A 174 -12.12 17.14 8.38
CA VAL A 174 -12.24 18.26 7.44
C VAL A 174 -10.94 18.39 6.67
N ARG A 175 -11.03 18.37 5.34
CA ARG A 175 -9.86 18.42 4.45
C ARG A 175 -10.08 19.40 3.31
N LEU A 176 -9.23 20.42 3.26
CA LEU A 176 -9.12 21.31 2.11
C LEU A 176 -8.00 20.82 1.18
N THR A 177 -8.36 20.50 -0.06
CA THR A 177 -7.42 20.15 -1.13
C THR A 177 -7.38 21.29 -2.14
N ARG A 178 -6.24 21.99 -2.22
CA ARG A 178 -6.00 23.06 -3.19
C ARG A 178 -5.63 22.45 -4.54
N SER A 179 -6.48 22.67 -5.53
CA SER A 179 -6.26 22.32 -6.94
C SER A 179 -6.42 23.52 -7.86
N ASP A 180 -6.77 24.67 -7.29
CA ASP A 180 -6.94 25.93 -7.96
C ASP A 180 -5.59 26.48 -8.43
N LYS A 181 -5.61 27.13 -9.60
CA LYS A 181 -4.44 27.72 -10.24
C LYS A 181 -4.52 29.24 -10.25
N ASP A 182 -3.36 29.89 -10.31
CA ASP A 182 -3.26 31.30 -10.64
C ASP A 182 -3.75 31.53 -12.09
N ASP A 183 -4.58 32.55 -12.32
CA ASP A 183 -5.16 32.92 -13.62
C ASP A 183 -5.72 31.72 -14.44
N PRO A 184 -6.72 31.02 -13.90
CA PRO A 184 -7.20 29.74 -14.45
C PRO A 184 -7.86 29.91 -15.82
N GLN A 185 -7.58 28.98 -16.74
CA GLN A 185 -8.06 29.04 -18.12
C GLN A 185 -9.45 28.38 -18.30
N SER A 186 -9.94 27.73 -17.25
CA SER A 186 -11.28 27.14 -17.17
C SER A 186 -11.83 27.30 -15.77
N ASN A 187 -13.15 27.13 -15.61
CA ASN A 187 -13.79 27.23 -14.30
C ASN A 187 -13.31 26.10 -13.36
N GLU A 188 -13.05 24.92 -13.89
CA GLU A 188 -12.57 23.74 -13.16
C GLU A 188 -11.16 23.97 -12.58
N GLU A 189 -10.30 24.71 -13.28
CA GLU A 189 -8.97 25.10 -12.80
C GLU A 189 -9.01 26.16 -11.69
N ALA A 190 -10.16 26.81 -11.47
CA ALA A 190 -10.34 27.78 -10.38
C ALA A 190 -10.82 27.12 -9.08
N GLY A 191 -11.02 25.80 -9.06
CA GLY A 191 -11.65 25.06 -7.97
C GLY A 191 -10.69 24.39 -7.00
N ALA A 192 -11.01 24.47 -5.72
CA ALA A 192 -10.49 23.66 -4.63
C ALA A 192 -11.60 22.81 -4.01
N TYR A 193 -11.25 21.73 -3.32
CA TYR A 193 -12.20 20.80 -2.73
C TYR A 193 -12.13 20.81 -1.21
N LEU A 194 -13.22 21.18 -0.54
CA LEU A 194 -13.39 21.02 0.89
C LEU A 194 -14.24 19.78 1.16
N ARG A 195 -13.62 18.73 1.71
CA ARG A 195 -14.29 17.49 2.08
C ARG A 195 -14.53 17.47 3.58
N ILE A 196 -15.78 17.33 3.99
CA ILE A 196 -16.20 17.20 5.39
C ILE A 196 -16.85 15.83 5.57
N THR A 197 -16.29 15.01 6.45
CA THR A 197 -16.83 13.71 6.84
C THR A 197 -17.20 13.72 8.30
N VAL A 198 -18.40 13.24 8.62
CA VAL A 198 -18.88 13.03 9.99
C VAL A 198 -19.09 11.54 10.23
N LYS A 199 -18.72 11.04 11.42
CA LYS A 199 -18.97 9.67 11.87
C LYS A 199 -19.66 9.68 13.23
N ASP A 200 -20.65 8.81 13.39
CA ASP A 200 -21.35 8.59 14.66
C ASP A 200 -21.98 7.19 14.68
N LYS A 201 -22.14 6.62 15.87
CA LYS A 201 -22.92 5.38 16.06
C LYS A 201 -24.41 5.55 15.76
N ASP A 202 -24.95 6.76 15.88
CA ASP A 202 -26.32 7.12 15.53
C ASP A 202 -26.42 7.58 14.06
N ALA A 203 -27.00 6.70 13.23
CA ALA A 203 -27.27 6.98 11.82
C ALA A 203 -28.07 8.28 11.60
N GLN A 204 -28.97 8.66 12.52
CA GLN A 204 -29.83 9.82 12.34
C GLN A 204 -29.04 11.14 12.37
N LYS A 205 -27.96 11.21 13.15
CA LYS A 205 -27.11 12.41 13.24
C LYS A 205 -26.34 12.66 11.95
N VAL A 206 -25.81 11.59 11.35
CA VAL A 206 -24.94 11.69 10.15
C VAL A 206 -25.69 11.50 8.84
N GLY A 207 -26.94 11.03 8.88
CA GLY A 207 -27.78 10.81 7.71
C GLY A 207 -28.44 12.09 7.21
N ARG A 208 -29.78 12.07 7.16
CA ARG A 208 -30.59 13.18 6.64
C ARG A 208 -30.33 14.51 7.36
N ALA A 209 -30.05 14.51 8.65
CA ALA A 209 -29.76 15.73 9.40
C ALA A 209 -28.53 16.46 8.83
N PHE A 210 -27.44 15.74 8.57
CA PHE A 210 -26.25 16.25 7.90
C PHE A 210 -26.54 16.77 6.49
N SER A 211 -27.15 15.93 5.63
CA SER A 211 -27.40 16.30 4.23
C SER A 211 -28.37 17.47 4.08
N ALA A 212 -29.36 17.60 4.96
CA ALA A 212 -30.31 18.72 4.95
C ALA A 212 -29.58 20.06 5.19
N LYS A 213 -28.65 20.11 6.15
CA LYS A 213 -27.88 21.33 6.45
C LYS A 213 -27.00 21.76 5.29
N VAL A 214 -26.39 20.82 4.57
CA VAL A 214 -25.68 21.12 3.32
C VAL A 214 -26.58 21.80 2.29
N VAL A 215 -27.82 21.31 2.12
CA VAL A 215 -28.79 21.90 1.18
C VAL A 215 -29.23 23.29 1.61
N GLU A 216 -29.51 23.47 2.90
CA GLU A 216 -29.93 24.76 3.46
C GLU A 216 -28.88 25.86 3.24
N MET A 217 -27.60 25.50 3.18
CA MET A 217 -26.50 26.43 2.89
C MET A 217 -26.43 26.88 1.42
N ALA A 218 -27.01 26.14 0.47
CA ALA A 218 -26.67 26.26 -0.94
C ALA A 218 -26.92 27.65 -1.57
N LEU A 219 -27.91 28.39 -1.07
CA LEU A 219 -28.25 29.74 -1.56
C LEU A 219 -27.92 30.86 -0.57
N ALA A 220 -27.25 30.53 0.55
CA ALA A 220 -27.08 31.45 1.68
C ALA A 220 -25.67 31.43 2.30
N ASN A 221 -24.69 30.79 1.65
CA ASN A 221 -23.32 30.67 2.14
C ASN A 221 -22.31 31.36 1.21
N TYR A 222 -21.18 30.72 0.89
CA TYR A 222 -20.12 31.30 0.07
C TYR A 222 -20.54 31.51 -1.41
N PRO A 223 -19.96 32.51 -2.11
CA PRO A 223 -20.26 32.74 -3.53
C PRO A 223 -19.74 31.61 -4.41
N GLY A 224 -20.57 31.17 -5.36
CA GLY A 224 -20.26 30.05 -6.24
C GLY A 224 -20.52 28.67 -5.64
N PHE A 225 -21.31 28.58 -4.56
CA PHE A 225 -21.66 27.31 -3.91
C PHE A 225 -22.15 26.25 -4.90
N HIS A 226 -21.43 25.13 -4.92
CA HIS A 226 -21.85 23.88 -5.51
C HIS A 226 -21.04 22.73 -4.89
N THR A 227 -21.52 21.50 -5.06
CA THR A 227 -20.89 20.29 -4.53
C THR A 227 -20.36 19.42 -5.66
N ALA A 228 -19.27 18.69 -5.41
CA ALA A 228 -18.61 17.85 -6.43
C ALA A 228 -19.45 16.60 -6.77
N SER A 229 -20.33 16.19 -5.86
CA SER A 229 -21.25 15.07 -6.01
C SER A 229 -22.62 15.42 -5.45
N GLY A 230 -23.63 14.64 -5.85
CA GLY A 230 -24.94 14.68 -5.21
C GLY A 230 -24.88 14.31 -3.72
N LEU A 231 -25.95 14.62 -3.00
CA LEU A 231 -26.13 14.22 -1.61
C LEU A 231 -26.22 12.70 -1.51
N SER A 232 -25.54 12.12 -0.52
CA SER A 232 -25.68 10.71 -0.15
C SER A 232 -26.38 10.56 1.20
N SER A 233 -27.03 9.42 1.42
CA SER A 233 -27.34 8.95 2.77
C SER A 233 -26.07 8.54 3.50
N GLU A 234 -26.19 8.36 4.81
CA GLU A 234 -25.17 7.72 5.61
C GLU A 234 -24.90 6.28 5.15
N ASN A 235 -23.66 5.84 5.31
CA ASN A 235 -23.24 4.47 5.06
C ASN A 235 -22.66 3.88 6.34
N ALA A 236 -23.01 2.63 6.65
CA ALA A 236 -22.35 1.88 7.69
C ALA A 236 -20.88 1.63 7.33
N PHE A 237 -19.99 1.68 8.31
CA PHE A 237 -18.57 1.33 8.12
C PHE A 237 -18.11 0.29 9.15
N GLY A 238 -17.21 -0.60 8.71
CA GLY A 238 -16.58 -1.58 9.59
C GLY A 238 -15.27 -1.05 10.18
N VAL A 239 -14.91 -1.57 11.34
CA VAL A 239 -13.57 -1.42 11.93
C VAL A 239 -12.86 -2.76 11.84
N TYR A 240 -11.61 -2.71 11.39
CA TYR A 240 -10.71 -3.86 11.33
C TYR A 240 -9.75 -3.79 12.51
N TRP A 241 -9.86 -4.75 13.43
CA TRP A 241 -9.02 -4.87 14.60
C TRP A 241 -8.11 -6.11 14.46
N PRO A 242 -6.84 -5.94 14.06
CA PRO A 242 -5.89 -7.04 14.04
C PRO A 242 -5.49 -7.39 15.48
N ALA A 243 -5.49 -8.68 15.80
CA ALA A 243 -4.97 -9.18 17.07
C ALA A 243 -4.12 -10.43 16.85
N LEU A 244 -3.21 -10.69 17.79
CA LEU A 244 -2.50 -11.96 17.87
C LEU A 244 -3.19 -12.84 18.90
N VAL A 245 -3.41 -14.11 18.55
CA VAL A 245 -3.89 -15.14 19.47
C VAL A 245 -2.92 -16.31 19.46
N SER A 246 -2.81 -17.01 20.59
CA SER A 246 -2.02 -18.24 20.64
C SER A 246 -2.58 -19.27 19.66
N VAL A 247 -1.70 -20.01 18.98
CA VAL A 247 -2.12 -21.13 18.11
C VAL A 247 -2.82 -22.25 18.89
N ASP A 248 -2.67 -22.29 20.22
CA ASP A 248 -3.42 -23.21 21.10
C ASP A 248 -4.90 -22.87 21.25
N ALA A 249 -5.30 -21.65 20.90
CA ALA A 249 -6.67 -21.19 21.01
C ALA A 249 -7.51 -21.46 19.74
N ILE A 250 -6.92 -22.07 18.71
CA ILE A 250 -7.54 -22.25 17.39
C ILE A 250 -7.54 -23.72 16.96
N ASP A 251 -8.66 -24.16 16.38
CA ASP A 251 -8.79 -25.44 15.70
C ASP A 251 -8.81 -25.22 14.18
N GLU A 252 -7.71 -25.50 13.50
CA GLU A 252 -7.63 -25.36 12.05
C GLU A 252 -8.16 -26.61 11.33
N VAL A 253 -9.00 -26.41 10.31
CA VAL A 253 -9.61 -27.49 9.53
C VAL A 253 -9.66 -27.09 8.06
N VAL A 254 -9.12 -27.95 7.18
CA VAL A 254 -9.36 -27.87 5.74
C VAL A 254 -10.68 -28.56 5.43
N VAL A 255 -11.56 -27.88 4.70
CA VAL A 255 -12.81 -28.44 4.17
C VAL A 255 -12.65 -28.64 2.68
N THR A 256 -12.69 -29.88 2.22
CA THR A 256 -12.54 -30.23 0.80
C THR A 256 -13.88 -30.09 0.05
N HIS A 257 -13.82 -30.13 -1.29
CA HIS A 257 -14.98 -29.95 -2.17
C HIS A 257 -16.12 -30.97 -1.96
N ASP A 258 -15.81 -32.15 -1.42
CA ASP A 258 -16.77 -33.20 -1.05
C ASP A 258 -17.30 -33.05 0.39
N GLY A 259 -16.89 -32.01 1.11
CA GLY A 259 -17.26 -31.74 2.50
C GLY A 259 -16.42 -32.47 3.54
N SER A 260 -15.41 -33.26 3.13
CA SER A 260 -14.50 -33.90 4.08
C SER A 260 -13.72 -32.85 4.89
N ARG A 261 -13.57 -33.11 6.19
CA ARG A 261 -12.93 -32.20 7.14
C ARG A 261 -11.61 -32.81 7.58
N ILE A 262 -10.51 -32.11 7.32
CA ILE A 262 -9.16 -32.57 7.63
C ILE A 262 -8.59 -31.62 8.70
N PRO A 263 -8.41 -32.07 9.95
CA PRO A 263 -7.75 -31.28 10.97
C PRO A 263 -6.32 -30.93 10.55
N VAL A 264 -5.93 -29.68 10.78
CA VAL A 264 -4.58 -29.17 10.53
C VAL A 264 -3.96 -28.89 11.90
N PRO A 265 -3.02 -29.73 12.37
CA PRO A 265 -2.33 -29.47 13.62
C PRO A 265 -1.58 -28.14 13.54
N ALA A 266 -1.66 -27.34 14.61
CA ALA A 266 -0.87 -26.11 14.72
C ALA A 266 0.63 -26.40 14.56
N ALA A 267 1.34 -25.57 13.80
CA ALA A 267 2.78 -25.62 13.71
C ALA A 267 3.39 -25.16 15.04
N LYS A 268 4.05 -26.08 15.75
CA LYS A 268 4.77 -25.79 17.01
C LYS A 268 6.20 -26.32 16.96
N PRO A 269 7.06 -25.71 16.14
CA PRO A 269 8.46 -26.10 16.11
C PRO A 269 9.14 -25.79 17.45
N GLU A 270 9.80 -26.79 18.03
CA GLU A 270 10.65 -26.64 19.24
C GLU A 270 12.08 -26.18 18.88
N GLU A 271 12.42 -26.21 17.59
CA GLU A 271 13.72 -25.84 17.06
C GLU A 271 13.74 -24.37 16.65
N SER A 272 14.85 -23.69 16.91
CA SER A 272 15.14 -22.34 16.41
C SER A 272 16.12 -22.42 15.25
N VAL A 273 15.84 -21.69 14.17
CA VAL A 273 16.75 -21.54 13.03
C VAL A 273 17.22 -20.10 12.96
N THR A 274 18.52 -19.92 12.75
CA THR A 274 19.09 -18.62 12.39
C THR A 274 19.27 -18.58 10.88
N VAL A 275 18.60 -17.64 10.22
CA VAL A 275 18.79 -17.37 8.79
C VAL A 275 19.60 -16.09 8.62
N GLU A 276 20.70 -16.20 7.90
CA GLU A 276 21.53 -15.04 7.52
C GLU A 276 20.87 -14.30 6.34
N PRO A 277 20.76 -12.96 6.39
CA PRO A 277 20.26 -12.17 5.27
C PRO A 277 21.22 -12.24 4.08
N ALA A 278 20.73 -11.96 2.87
CA ALA A 278 21.61 -11.76 1.72
C ALA A 278 22.54 -10.56 1.95
N ALA A 279 23.79 -10.70 1.48
CA ALA A 279 24.77 -9.63 1.58
C ALA A 279 24.36 -8.41 0.74
N ALA A 280 24.53 -7.22 1.30
CA ALA A 280 24.37 -5.99 0.54
C ALA A 280 25.41 -5.90 -0.60
N PRO A 281 25.05 -5.35 -1.77
CA PRO A 281 26.01 -5.08 -2.82
C PRO A 281 27.13 -4.17 -2.30
N SER A 282 28.38 -4.59 -2.47
CA SER A 282 29.56 -3.80 -2.10
C SER A 282 29.92 -2.82 -3.22
N VAL A 283 29.09 -1.80 -3.41
CA VAL A 283 29.31 -0.72 -4.39
C VAL A 283 29.43 0.63 -3.71
N ALA A 284 30.21 1.55 -4.29
CA ALA A 284 30.33 2.91 -3.76
C ALA A 284 29.03 3.68 -3.97
N VAL A 285 28.66 4.55 -3.02
CA VAL A 285 27.52 5.44 -3.15
C VAL A 285 27.84 6.53 -4.19
N PRO A 286 27.01 6.68 -5.24
CA PRO A 286 27.04 7.81 -6.17
C PRO A 286 27.14 9.18 -5.49
N ALA A 287 28.16 9.97 -5.84
CA ALA A 287 28.44 11.27 -5.21
C ALA A 287 28.83 12.39 -6.20
N GLY A 288 28.53 12.20 -7.49
CA GLY A 288 28.81 13.18 -8.55
C GLY A 288 27.89 14.40 -8.53
N PRO A 289 27.94 15.25 -9.57
CA PRO A 289 26.98 16.35 -9.78
C PRO A 289 25.54 15.85 -9.73
N THR A 290 24.63 16.70 -9.24
CA THR A 290 23.21 16.35 -9.05
C THR A 290 22.28 17.24 -9.86
N SER A 291 21.20 16.67 -10.42
CA SER A 291 20.05 17.39 -10.96
C SER A 291 18.84 17.25 -10.05
N ARG A 292 17.97 18.27 -10.05
CA ARG A 292 16.75 18.27 -9.25
C ARG A 292 15.61 17.61 -10.02
N GLU A 293 15.37 16.34 -9.75
CA GLU A 293 14.45 15.48 -10.49
C GLU A 293 13.47 14.74 -9.57
N PRO A 294 12.33 14.24 -10.07
CA PRO A 294 11.46 13.36 -9.31
C PRO A 294 12.19 12.07 -8.92
N LEU A 295 12.06 11.63 -7.66
CA LEU A 295 12.62 10.35 -7.19
C LEU A 295 12.18 9.17 -8.07
N GLY A 296 10.95 9.23 -8.58
CA GLY A 296 10.35 8.24 -9.46
C GLY A 296 10.93 8.16 -10.87
N ALA A 297 11.83 9.09 -11.24
CA ALA A 297 12.55 9.05 -12.52
C ALA A 297 13.42 7.80 -12.62
N ILE A 298 13.93 7.29 -11.49
CA ILE A 298 14.82 6.12 -11.44
C ILE A 298 14.27 5.00 -10.53
N PHE A 299 13.51 5.33 -9.49
CA PHE A 299 13.01 4.34 -8.52
C PHE A 299 11.55 3.98 -8.78
N GLY A 300 11.25 2.69 -8.67
CA GLY A 300 9.88 2.20 -8.59
C GLY A 300 9.40 2.19 -7.14
N ALA A 301 8.09 2.27 -6.93
CA ALA A 301 7.48 2.16 -5.61
C ALA A 301 6.12 1.45 -5.65
N ARG A 302 5.81 0.73 -4.57
CA ARG A 302 4.49 0.14 -4.33
C ARG A 302 4.10 0.42 -2.89
N SER A 303 2.81 0.60 -2.68
CA SER A 303 2.27 0.87 -1.36
C SER A 303 0.87 0.30 -1.23
N GLY A 304 0.50 0.00 0.01
CA GLY A 304 -0.78 -0.60 0.36
C GLY A 304 -1.00 -0.54 1.86
N ASP A 305 -2.18 -0.96 2.31
CA ASP A 305 -2.50 -0.95 3.71
C ASP A 305 -1.95 -2.17 4.44
N LYS A 306 -1.75 -2.02 5.74
CA LYS A 306 -1.54 -3.15 6.66
C LYS A 306 -2.44 -2.97 7.87
N GLY A 307 -3.75 -3.00 7.62
CA GLY A 307 -4.74 -2.59 8.61
C GLY A 307 -4.70 -1.07 8.79
N GLY A 308 -4.41 -0.61 10.01
CA GLY A 308 -4.28 0.82 10.31
C GLY A 308 -2.96 1.46 9.82
N ASN A 309 -2.00 0.65 9.38
CA ASN A 309 -0.68 1.10 8.94
C ASN A 309 -0.63 1.21 7.41
N ALA A 310 0.37 1.90 6.89
CA ALA A 310 0.67 1.92 5.45
C ALA A 310 2.07 1.37 5.18
N ASN A 311 2.17 0.50 4.18
CA ASN A 311 3.40 -0.03 3.63
C ASN A 311 3.85 0.84 2.44
N VAL A 312 5.15 1.11 2.30
CA VAL A 312 5.76 1.73 1.12
C VAL A 312 7.09 1.03 0.81
N GLY A 313 7.09 0.19 -0.22
CA GLY A 313 8.30 -0.37 -0.78
C GLY A 313 8.84 0.48 -1.93
N VAL A 314 10.15 0.67 -1.99
CA VAL A 314 10.87 1.43 -3.03
C VAL A 314 12.04 0.59 -3.53
N TRP A 315 12.22 0.45 -4.84
CA TRP A 315 13.30 -0.38 -5.40
C TRP A 315 14.06 0.31 -6.52
N ALA A 316 15.33 -0.10 -6.65
CA ALA A 316 16.26 0.29 -7.68
C ALA A 316 16.42 -0.81 -8.75
N ARG A 317 16.88 -0.43 -9.94
CA ARG A 317 17.15 -1.38 -11.04
C ARG A 317 18.55 -1.97 -10.99
N ASN A 318 19.50 -1.26 -10.40
CA ASN A 318 20.91 -1.64 -10.30
C ASN A 318 21.48 -1.36 -8.91
N ASP A 319 22.68 -1.89 -8.64
CA ASP A 319 23.30 -1.82 -7.32
C ASP A 319 23.73 -0.40 -6.92
N ALA A 320 24.20 0.42 -7.88
CA ALA A 320 24.62 1.79 -7.63
C ALA A 320 23.44 2.68 -7.18
N ALA A 321 22.30 2.55 -7.87
CA ALA A 321 21.06 3.23 -7.51
C ALA A 321 20.52 2.73 -6.16
N TYR A 322 20.65 1.43 -5.85
CA TYR A 322 20.29 0.91 -4.53
C TYR A 322 21.16 1.50 -3.42
N ALA A 323 22.48 1.54 -3.60
CA ALA A 323 23.39 2.10 -2.62
C ALA A 323 23.09 3.57 -2.33
N TRP A 324 22.79 4.35 -3.37
CA TRP A 324 22.31 5.73 -3.20
C TRP A 324 20.98 5.79 -2.46
N LEU A 325 19.98 4.98 -2.85
CA LEU A 325 18.66 4.96 -2.22
C LEU A 325 18.76 4.62 -0.73
N ALA A 326 19.56 3.60 -0.38
CA ALA A 326 19.77 3.16 0.98
C ALA A 326 20.41 4.26 1.85
N ASP A 327 21.43 4.96 1.33
CA ASP A 327 22.09 6.06 2.01
C ASP A 327 21.18 7.30 2.14
N PHE A 328 20.50 7.67 1.06
CA PHE A 328 19.68 8.88 0.98
C PHE A 328 18.38 8.76 1.78
N LEU A 329 17.62 7.68 1.58
CA LEU A 329 16.26 7.55 2.08
C LEU A 329 16.26 6.91 3.48
N THR A 330 16.72 7.67 4.46
CA THR A 330 16.60 7.32 5.89
C THR A 330 15.14 7.49 6.37
N VAL A 331 14.85 7.08 7.61
CA VAL A 331 13.53 7.32 8.23
C VAL A 331 13.23 8.82 8.32
N GLU A 332 14.22 9.62 8.71
CA GLU A 332 14.12 11.08 8.82
C GLU A 332 13.83 11.68 7.44
N ARG A 333 14.60 11.27 6.43
CA ARG A 333 14.40 11.76 5.06
C ARG A 333 13.04 11.35 4.50
N PHE A 334 12.60 10.13 4.76
CA PHE A 334 11.27 9.67 4.37
C PHE A 334 10.18 10.56 5.00
N LYS A 335 10.28 10.90 6.29
CA LYS A 335 9.35 11.78 6.99
C LYS A 335 9.37 13.23 6.50
N GLU A 336 10.50 13.72 6.02
CA GLU A 336 10.59 15.02 5.36
C GLU A 336 9.83 15.02 4.03
N LEU A 337 10.01 13.97 3.22
CA LEU A 337 9.39 13.84 1.91
C LEU A 337 7.88 13.53 2.01
N VAL A 338 7.50 12.63 2.92
CA VAL A 338 6.12 12.24 3.21
C VAL A 338 5.66 12.98 4.48
N SER A 339 5.31 14.25 4.31
CA SER A 339 4.97 15.15 5.43
C SER A 339 3.89 14.62 6.37
N GLU A 340 2.93 13.85 5.87
CA GLU A 340 1.87 13.23 6.69
C GLU A 340 2.37 12.12 7.63
N ALA A 341 3.59 11.63 7.45
CA ALA A 341 4.24 10.66 8.33
C ALA A 341 5.14 11.30 9.40
N ARG A 342 5.29 12.63 9.42
CA ARG A 342 6.26 13.34 10.27
C ARG A 342 6.11 13.01 11.76
N GLU A 343 4.88 13.05 12.26
CA GLU A 343 4.53 12.80 13.66
C GLU A 343 4.21 11.32 13.95
N LEU A 344 4.33 10.45 12.95
CA LEU A 344 4.03 9.03 13.08
C LEU A 344 5.30 8.21 13.30
N GLU A 345 5.17 7.03 13.89
CA GLU A 345 6.26 6.05 13.88
C GLU A 345 6.44 5.50 12.47
N VAL A 346 7.70 5.44 12.03
CA VAL A 346 8.08 4.91 10.71
C VAL A 346 9.19 3.90 10.91
N LEU A 347 8.96 2.67 10.47
CA LEU A 347 9.93 1.59 10.47
C LEU A 347 10.53 1.45 9.08
N ARG A 348 11.84 1.18 8.99
CA ARG A 348 12.58 0.97 7.74
C ARG A 348 13.26 -0.40 7.77
N TYR A 349 13.03 -1.18 6.74
CA TYR A 349 13.62 -2.51 6.52
C TYR A 349 14.37 -2.52 5.20
N GLU A 350 15.59 -3.04 5.19
CA GLU A 350 16.42 -3.13 3.99
C GLU A 350 16.29 -4.52 3.36
N LEU A 351 16.13 -4.56 2.04
CA LEU A 351 16.04 -5.78 1.23
C LEU A 351 17.08 -5.71 0.10
N PRO A 352 18.38 -5.79 0.43
CA PRO A 352 19.46 -5.60 -0.54
C PRO A 352 19.42 -6.60 -1.71
N ASN A 353 19.00 -7.84 -1.46
CA ASN A 353 18.78 -8.87 -2.48
C ASN A 353 17.77 -8.45 -3.55
N LEU A 354 16.80 -7.61 -3.17
CA LEU A 354 15.79 -7.06 -4.08
C LEU A 354 16.10 -5.62 -4.50
N ARG A 355 17.27 -5.08 -4.12
CA ARG A 355 17.65 -3.67 -4.33
C ARG A 355 16.58 -2.70 -3.80
N ALA A 356 16.00 -3.00 -2.65
CA ALA A 356 14.81 -2.33 -2.16
C ALA A 356 14.91 -1.90 -0.69
N LEU A 357 14.11 -0.88 -0.36
CA LEU A 357 13.78 -0.46 0.99
C LEU A 357 12.29 -0.63 1.20
N ASN A 358 11.90 -1.05 2.41
CA ASN A 358 10.51 -1.13 2.81
C ASN A 358 10.24 -0.26 4.04
N PHE A 359 9.22 0.58 3.96
CA PHE A 359 8.78 1.45 5.05
C PHE A 359 7.41 1.03 5.54
N VAL A 360 7.21 1.08 6.86
CA VAL A 360 5.89 0.92 7.50
C VAL A 360 5.59 2.17 8.31
N VAL A 361 4.57 2.93 7.89
CA VAL A 361 4.05 4.10 8.61
C VAL A 361 2.93 3.65 9.53
N VAL A 362 3.18 3.69 10.83
CA VAL A 362 2.26 3.18 11.84
C VAL A 362 1.10 4.17 12.04
N GLY A 363 -0.14 3.68 11.93
CA GLY A 363 -1.34 4.46 12.22
C GLY A 363 -1.79 5.46 11.15
N LEU A 364 -1.14 5.52 9.98
CA LEU A 364 -1.50 6.47 8.91
C LEU A 364 -2.97 6.37 8.46
N LEU A 365 -3.56 5.19 8.58
CA LEU A 365 -4.92 4.87 8.13
C LEU A 365 -5.91 4.72 9.29
N GLY A 366 -5.54 5.09 10.53
CA GLY A 366 -6.41 4.99 11.70
C GLY A 366 -6.81 3.55 12.02
N GLU A 367 -8.10 3.27 12.16
CA GLU A 367 -8.63 1.92 12.46
C GLU A 367 -8.80 1.05 11.19
N GLY A 368 -8.03 1.36 10.14
CA GLY A 368 -7.96 0.62 8.89
C GLY A 368 -8.92 1.10 7.81
N VAL A 369 -8.75 0.50 6.62
CA VAL A 369 -9.36 0.91 5.34
C VAL A 369 -10.84 1.26 5.45
N SER A 370 -11.64 0.37 6.05
CA SER A 370 -13.08 0.52 6.13
C SER A 370 -13.52 1.72 7.00
N SER A 371 -12.74 2.07 8.03
CA SER A 371 -13.03 3.18 8.93
C SER A 371 -12.47 4.53 8.45
N SER A 372 -11.47 4.48 7.56
CA SER A 372 -10.68 5.63 7.15
C SER A 372 -11.52 6.68 6.44
N THR A 373 -11.29 7.95 6.78
CA THR A 373 -11.89 9.13 6.14
C THR A 373 -11.07 9.62 4.95
N ARG A 374 -9.88 9.05 4.70
CA ARG A 374 -8.99 9.46 3.61
C ARG A 374 -9.61 9.16 2.22
N PRO A 375 -9.33 9.98 1.19
CA PRO A 375 -9.74 9.67 -0.19
C PRO A 375 -9.09 8.39 -0.73
N ASP A 376 -7.83 8.15 -0.36
CA ASP A 376 -7.13 6.88 -0.56
C ASP A 376 -7.04 6.15 0.81
N PRO A 377 -8.06 5.33 1.16
CA PRO A 377 -8.09 4.62 2.43
C PRO A 377 -7.15 3.43 2.48
N GLN A 378 -6.53 3.05 1.36
CA GLN A 378 -5.62 1.90 1.24
C GLN A 378 -4.14 2.32 1.11
N ALA A 379 -3.84 3.62 1.12
CA ALA A 379 -2.50 4.15 0.82
C ALA A 379 -1.93 3.66 -0.54
N LYS A 380 -2.77 3.33 -1.52
CA LYS A 380 -2.37 2.85 -2.85
C LYS A 380 -1.53 3.87 -3.62
N SER A 381 -1.77 5.17 -3.40
CA SER A 381 -1.04 6.24 -4.09
C SER A 381 0.20 6.71 -3.33
N LEU A 382 0.47 6.20 -2.12
CA LEU A 382 1.53 6.72 -1.25
C LEU A 382 2.93 6.53 -1.85
N GLY A 383 3.18 5.40 -2.53
CA GLY A 383 4.41 5.16 -3.28
C GLY A 383 4.60 6.14 -4.44
N GLU A 384 3.55 6.41 -5.21
CA GLU A 384 3.60 7.39 -6.30
C GLU A 384 3.75 8.83 -5.78
N TYR A 385 3.17 9.15 -4.61
CA TYR A 385 3.39 10.43 -3.93
C TYR A 385 4.86 10.62 -3.54
N LEU A 386 5.52 9.59 -3.01
CA LEU A 386 6.95 9.62 -2.73
C LEU A 386 7.78 9.75 -4.01
N ARG A 387 7.43 9.00 -5.06
CA ARG A 387 8.08 9.09 -6.38
C ARG A 387 7.98 10.47 -7.01
N ALA A 388 6.88 11.20 -6.77
CA ALA A 388 6.70 12.56 -7.29
C ALA A 388 7.59 13.61 -6.59
N LYS A 389 8.29 13.27 -5.51
CA LYS A 389 9.11 14.22 -4.76
C LYS A 389 10.37 14.58 -5.53
N LEU A 390 10.60 15.88 -5.70
CA LEU A 390 11.84 16.40 -6.29
C LEU A 390 12.99 16.30 -5.28
N VAL A 391 14.07 15.64 -5.69
CA VAL A 391 15.30 15.45 -4.90
C VAL A 391 16.51 15.73 -5.79
N ASP A 392 17.66 16.00 -5.17
CA ASP A 392 18.92 16.18 -5.88
C ASP A 392 19.51 14.78 -6.21
N LEU A 393 19.24 14.29 -7.42
CA LEU A 393 19.70 12.98 -7.90
C LEU A 393 21.07 13.10 -8.58
N PRO A 394 22.04 12.22 -8.27
CA PRO A 394 23.28 12.14 -9.04
C PRO A 394 23.02 11.93 -10.52
N GLU A 395 23.64 12.75 -11.37
CA GLU A 395 23.45 12.70 -12.83
C GLU A 395 23.82 11.34 -13.42
N GLU A 396 24.78 10.63 -12.81
CA GLU A 396 25.16 9.29 -13.24
C GLU A 396 24.03 8.25 -13.10
N LEU A 397 23.09 8.45 -12.17
CA LEU A 397 21.92 7.56 -12.03
C LEU A 397 20.83 7.86 -13.07
N LEU A 398 20.81 9.08 -13.62
CA LEU A 398 19.82 9.50 -14.62
C LEU A 398 20.13 8.93 -16.01
N ALA A 399 21.38 8.56 -16.28
CA ALA A 399 21.77 7.95 -17.56
C ALA A 399 21.03 6.63 -17.85
N ASP A 400 20.60 5.92 -16.80
CA ASP A 400 19.86 4.66 -16.87
C ASP A 400 18.33 4.86 -16.72
N ALA A 401 17.84 6.10 -16.66
CA ALA A 401 16.42 6.37 -16.49
C ALA A 401 15.62 5.91 -17.73
N PRO A 402 14.45 5.27 -17.56
CA PRO A 402 13.64 4.74 -18.67
C PRO A 402 13.16 5.80 -19.68
N ASN A 403 13.24 7.09 -19.34
CA ASN A 403 12.87 8.21 -20.21
C ASN A 403 14.07 9.10 -20.62
N ALA A 404 15.32 8.62 -20.47
CA ALA A 404 16.48 9.31 -21.02
C ALA A 404 16.53 9.10 -22.54
N SER A 405 15.73 9.89 -23.27
CA SER A 405 15.79 10.01 -24.74
C SER A 405 16.14 11.44 -25.15
#